data_AF-A0A916D8L7-F1
#
_entry.id   AF-A0A916D8L7-F1
#
_cell.length_a   1.000
_cell.length_b   1.000
_cell.length_c   1.000
_cell.angle_alpha   90.00
_cell.angle_beta   90.00
_cell.angle_gamma   90.00
#
_symmetry.space_group_name_H-M   'P 1'
#
loop_
_entity.id
_entity.type
_entity.pdbx_description
1 polymer ?
#
loop_
_entity_poly.entity_id
_entity_poly.type
_entity_poly.pdbx_seq_one_letter_code
_entity_poly.pdbx_strand_id
1 'polypeptide(L)'
;MEPDEDLDESFQVLTFRVCDQQHAIRILDVKEIVPFTTITQLPRTPDAVLGLLNLRGGAVPVVSLARGFGLPEEPPGRRSCVIVLEVVVDGDATVVGILADGVNNVISVRPEEIEPAPRFGTDVPHALLDGMVRLDGDFVPLLNVREVLAGTGFGSLEAIPTQTSDPALQPAESDPLPTDPDPGASEVATPASVALPRRSGSRKRSRVAQ
;
A
#
# COMPACT_ATOMS: atom_id res chain seq x y z
N MET A 1 -30.19 41.61 -3.08
CA MET A 1 -29.43 41.18 -1.90
C MET A 1 -29.56 39.67 -1.91
N GLU A 2 -28.78 39.05 -2.79
CA GLU A 2 -28.60 37.59 -2.79
C GLU A 2 -27.52 37.34 -1.74
N PRO A 3 -27.72 36.40 -0.81
CA PRO A 3 -26.80 36.19 0.29
C PRO A 3 -25.45 35.76 -0.26
N ASP A 4 -24.41 36.38 0.28
CA ASP A 4 -23.00 36.16 -0.01
C ASP A 4 -22.70 34.67 -0.19
N GLU A 5 -22.18 34.32 -1.37
CA GLU A 5 -21.47 33.07 -1.60
C GLU A 5 -20.22 33.12 -0.73
N ASP A 6 -20.35 32.76 0.55
CA ASP A 6 -19.23 32.38 1.38
C ASP A 6 -18.58 31.19 0.66
N LEU A 7 -17.53 31.48 -0.11
CA LEU A 7 -16.59 30.50 -0.61
C LEU A 7 -15.90 29.92 0.63
N ASP A 8 -16.60 29.04 1.34
CA ASP A 8 -16.07 28.30 2.48
C ASP A 8 -14.82 27.55 1.98
N GLU A 9 -13.63 28.06 2.30
CA GLU A 9 -12.36 27.35 2.18
C GLU A 9 -12.29 26.18 3.20
N SER A 10 -13.41 25.48 3.42
CA SER A 10 -13.49 24.28 4.22
C SER A 10 -12.84 23.12 3.45
N PHE A 11 -11.98 22.37 4.13
CA PHE A 11 -11.37 21.17 3.59
C PHE A 11 -11.95 19.95 4.30
N GLN A 12 -11.99 18.85 3.58
CA GLN A 12 -12.55 17.61 4.11
C GLN A 12 -11.46 16.72 4.69
N VAL A 13 -11.73 16.14 5.86
CA VAL A 13 -10.84 15.18 6.51
C VAL A 13 -11.56 13.87 6.76
N LEU A 14 -10.82 12.77 6.59
CA LEU A 14 -11.24 11.43 6.97
C LEU A 14 -10.75 11.16 8.39
N THR A 15 -11.68 10.80 9.27
CA THR A 15 -11.36 10.33 10.63
C THR A 15 -11.24 8.81 10.66
N PHE A 16 -10.25 8.31 11.38
CA PHE A 16 -9.97 6.88 11.53
C PHE A 16 -9.35 6.60 12.89
N ARG A 17 -9.23 5.32 13.25
CA ARG A 17 -8.68 4.89 14.55
C ARG A 17 -7.45 4.03 14.40
N VAL A 18 -6.49 4.24 15.31
CA VAL A 18 -5.26 3.47 15.49
C VAL A 18 -5.01 3.33 16.97
N CYS A 19 -4.82 2.11 17.47
CA CYS A 19 -4.61 1.81 18.90
C CYS A 19 -5.69 2.44 19.80
N ASP A 20 -6.96 2.35 19.39
CA ASP A 20 -8.13 2.98 20.04
C ASP A 20 -8.13 4.52 20.08
N GLN A 21 -7.17 5.17 19.44
CA GLN A 21 -7.09 6.63 19.34
C GLN A 21 -7.57 7.14 17.99
N GLN A 22 -8.36 8.22 18.01
CA GLN A 22 -8.89 8.84 16.81
C GLN A 22 -7.86 9.79 16.18
N HIS A 23 -7.73 9.71 14.87
CA HIS A 23 -6.83 10.51 14.05
C HIS A 23 -7.57 11.01 12.80
N ALA A 24 -7.05 12.06 12.18
CA ALA A 24 -7.59 12.63 10.96
C ALA A 24 -6.50 12.80 9.89
N ILE A 25 -6.89 12.66 8.63
CA ILE A 25 -6.06 12.98 7.46
C ILE A 25 -6.93 13.70 6.43
N ARG A 26 -6.33 14.49 5.55
CA ARG A 26 -7.09 15.14 4.47
C ARG A 26 -7.63 14.10 3.51
N ILE A 27 -8.89 14.25 3.11
CA ILE A 27 -9.51 13.33 2.14
C ILE A 27 -8.80 13.36 0.79
N LEU A 28 -8.18 14.49 0.44
CA LEU A 28 -7.46 14.68 -0.82
C LEU A 28 -6.23 13.77 -0.95
N ASP A 29 -5.64 13.37 0.18
CA ASP A 29 -4.51 12.45 0.20
C ASP A 29 -4.99 10.98 0.13
N VAL A 30 -6.30 10.71 0.26
CA VAL A 30 -6.89 9.36 0.29
C VAL A 30 -7.37 8.94 -1.09
N LYS A 31 -6.82 7.83 -1.59
CA LYS A 31 -7.20 7.23 -2.87
C LYS A 31 -8.34 6.22 -2.75
N GLU A 32 -8.21 5.28 -1.83
CA GLU A 32 -9.25 4.29 -1.52
C GLU A 32 -9.07 3.70 -0.12
N ILE A 33 -10.12 3.08 0.43
CA ILE A 33 -10.07 2.35 1.69
C ILE A 33 -10.41 0.90 1.38
N VAL A 34 -9.49 -0.01 1.72
CA VAL A 34 -9.66 -1.44 1.47
C VAL A 34 -9.68 -2.21 2.79
N PRO A 35 -10.45 -3.31 2.90
CA PRO A 35 -10.38 -4.18 4.07
C PRO A 35 -8.96 -4.72 4.27
N PHE A 36 -8.53 -4.87 5.52
CA PHE A 36 -7.24 -5.48 5.80
C PHE A 36 -7.23 -6.94 5.33
N THR A 37 -6.17 -7.33 4.60
CA THR A 37 -5.96 -8.70 4.13
C THR A 37 -4.51 -9.11 4.36
N THR A 38 -4.12 -10.30 3.89
CA THR A 38 -2.75 -10.79 4.06
C THR A 38 -1.73 -9.88 3.39
N ILE A 39 -0.77 -9.40 4.19
CA ILE A 39 0.38 -8.63 3.74
C ILE A 39 1.54 -9.58 3.48
N THR A 40 2.27 -9.33 2.38
CA THR A 40 3.53 -10.02 2.08
C THR A 40 4.65 -9.29 2.82
N GLN A 41 5.17 -9.90 3.88
CA GLN A 41 6.28 -9.33 4.63
C GLN A 41 7.56 -9.34 3.80
N LEU A 42 8.27 -8.22 3.82
CA LEU A 42 9.55 -8.08 3.13
C LEU A 42 10.70 -8.26 4.13
N PRO A 43 11.78 -8.96 3.75
CA PRO A 43 12.97 -9.04 4.57
C PRO A 43 13.70 -7.69 4.61
N ARG A 44 14.23 -7.32 5.79
CA ARG A 44 15.00 -6.07 6.01
C ARG A 44 14.20 -4.77 5.84
N THR A 45 12.90 -4.77 6.14
CA THR A 45 12.13 -3.53 6.22
C THR A 45 12.28 -2.84 7.57
N PRO A 46 12.12 -1.50 7.63
CA PRO A 46 11.91 -0.79 8.87
C PRO A 46 10.73 -1.39 9.64
N ASP A 47 10.78 -1.35 10.98
CA ASP A 47 9.74 -1.98 11.81
C ASP A 47 8.34 -1.39 11.55
N ALA A 48 8.28 -0.09 11.24
CA ALA A 48 7.05 0.60 10.88
C ALA A 48 6.38 0.09 9.59
N VAL A 49 7.12 -0.61 8.73
CA VAL A 49 6.61 -1.15 7.46
C VAL A 49 6.23 -2.61 7.66
N LEU A 50 4.92 -2.91 7.55
CA LEU A 50 4.39 -4.26 7.70
C LEU A 50 4.73 -5.16 6.51
N GLY A 51 4.83 -4.58 5.32
CA GLY A 51 5.16 -5.27 4.08
C GLY A 51 4.42 -4.70 2.86
N LEU A 52 4.13 -5.55 1.88
CA LEU A 52 3.40 -5.21 0.65
C LEU A 52 1.99 -5.82 0.64
N LEU A 53 1.01 -5.01 0.31
CA LEU A 53 -0.35 -5.41 -0.03
C LEU A 53 -0.51 -5.42 -1.55
N ASN A 54 -1.05 -6.51 -2.09
CA ASN A 54 -1.39 -6.55 -3.51
C ASN A 54 -2.75 -5.88 -3.74
N LEU A 55 -2.76 -4.74 -4.41
CA LEU A 55 -3.96 -3.99 -4.75
C LEU A 55 -4.09 -3.89 -6.27
N ARG A 56 -5.08 -4.58 -6.82
CA ARG A 56 -5.37 -4.64 -8.27
C ARG A 56 -4.16 -5.02 -9.14
N GLY A 57 -3.25 -5.83 -8.62
CA GLY A 57 -2.02 -6.25 -9.32
C GLY A 57 -0.82 -5.33 -9.12
N GLY A 58 -0.98 -4.22 -8.38
CA GLY A 58 0.11 -3.36 -7.92
C GLY A 58 0.55 -3.72 -6.50
N ALA A 59 1.85 -3.64 -6.25
CA ALA A 59 2.40 -3.81 -4.90
C ALA A 59 2.34 -2.46 -4.15
N VAL A 60 1.46 -2.37 -3.16
CA VAL A 60 1.30 -1.19 -2.31
C VAL A 60 1.96 -1.45 -0.95
N PRO A 61 2.99 -0.70 -0.57
CA PRO A 61 3.61 -0.82 0.75
C PRO A 61 2.61 -0.42 1.84
N VAL A 62 2.55 -1.18 2.92
CA VAL A 62 1.67 -0.89 4.06
C VAL A 62 2.50 -0.58 5.29
N VAL A 63 2.25 0.59 5.89
CA VAL A 63 2.86 1.04 7.12
C VAL A 63 1.86 0.98 8.28
N SER A 64 2.37 0.69 9.48
CA SER A 64 1.61 0.75 10.72
C SER A 64 1.93 2.04 11.45
N LEU A 65 0.93 2.89 11.66
CA LEU A 65 1.09 4.11 12.45
C LEU A 65 1.39 3.82 13.91
N ALA A 66 0.84 2.73 14.46
CA ALA A 66 1.14 2.29 15.81
C ALA A 66 2.67 2.11 15.98
N ARG A 67 3.30 1.35 15.08
CA ARG A 67 4.75 1.17 15.07
C ARG A 67 5.52 2.45 14.76
N GLY A 68 5.00 3.25 13.82
CA GLY A 68 5.59 4.55 13.47
C GLY A 68 5.64 5.54 14.65
N PHE A 69 4.65 5.49 15.54
CA PHE A 69 4.59 6.32 16.75
C PHE A 69 5.22 5.65 17.98
N GLY A 70 5.70 4.41 17.86
CA GLY A 70 6.24 3.64 18.98
C GLY A 70 5.17 3.17 19.98
N LEU A 71 3.90 3.11 19.55
CA LEU A 71 2.78 2.62 20.32
C LEU A 71 2.70 1.08 20.28
N PRO A 72 2.14 0.45 21.33
CA PRO A 72 1.90 -0.99 21.32
C PRO A 72 0.89 -1.33 20.23
N GLU A 73 1.36 -2.05 19.20
CA GLU A 73 0.51 -2.50 18.12
C GLU A 73 -0.29 -3.74 18.54
N GLU A 74 -1.60 -3.69 18.34
CA GLU A 74 -2.48 -4.85 18.47
C GLU A 74 -2.64 -5.57 17.13
N PRO A 75 -2.89 -6.89 17.12
CA PRO A 75 -3.17 -7.61 15.89
C PRO A 75 -4.39 -7.04 15.17
N PRO A 76 -4.35 -6.86 13.83
CA PRO A 76 -5.47 -6.31 13.08
C PRO A 76 -6.71 -7.18 13.26
N GLY A 77 -7.81 -6.54 13.66
CA GLY A 77 -9.10 -7.18 13.89
C GLY A 77 -9.96 -7.26 12.62
N ARG A 78 -11.21 -7.72 12.79
CA ARG A 78 -12.18 -7.85 11.68
C ARG A 78 -12.59 -6.51 11.05
N ARG A 79 -12.41 -5.40 11.76
CA ARG A 79 -12.75 -4.04 11.32
C ARG A 79 -11.55 -3.28 10.78
N SER A 80 -10.35 -3.85 10.89
CA SER A 80 -9.13 -3.22 10.41
C SER A 80 -9.17 -3.06 8.90
N CYS A 81 -8.68 -1.92 8.44
CA CYS A 81 -8.68 -1.53 7.04
C CYS A 81 -7.34 -0.88 6.71
N VAL A 82 -6.99 -0.90 5.44
CA VAL A 82 -5.83 -0.22 4.90
C VAL A 82 -6.33 1.00 4.16
N ILE A 83 -5.94 2.18 4.64
CA ILE A 83 -6.23 3.45 4.00
C ILE A 83 -5.12 3.68 2.97
N VAL A 84 -5.48 3.64 1.69
CA VAL A 84 -4.54 3.82 0.59
C VAL A 84 -4.43 5.31 0.29
N LEU A 85 -3.23 5.82 0.45
CA LEU A 85 -2.87 7.21 0.28
C LEU A 85 -2.00 7.38 -0.96
N GLU A 86 -2.11 8.53 -1.60
CA GLU A 86 -1.23 8.93 -2.69
C GLU A 86 -0.52 10.21 -2.29
N VAL A 87 0.80 10.16 -2.17
CA VAL A 87 1.63 11.30 -1.79
C VAL A 87 2.72 11.54 -2.81
N VAL A 88 3.08 12.80 -3.00
CA VAL A 88 4.24 13.16 -3.82
C VAL A 88 5.49 13.13 -2.95
N VAL A 89 6.42 12.24 -3.28
CA VAL A 89 7.73 12.10 -2.62
C VAL A 89 8.79 12.31 -3.70
N ASP A 90 9.73 13.23 -3.47
CA ASP A 90 10.79 13.59 -4.42
C ASP A 90 10.32 13.98 -5.84
N GLY A 91 9.05 14.37 -5.98
CA GLY A 91 8.43 14.75 -7.26
C GLY A 91 7.62 13.65 -7.93
N ASP A 92 7.67 12.42 -7.42
CA ASP A 92 6.93 11.27 -7.94
C ASP A 92 5.71 10.92 -7.07
N ALA A 93 4.58 10.64 -7.72
CA ALA A 93 3.37 10.18 -7.03
C ALA A 93 3.56 8.74 -6.54
N THR A 94 3.63 8.58 -5.23
CA THR A 94 3.84 7.30 -4.56
C THR A 94 2.59 6.89 -3.80
N VAL A 95 2.15 5.66 -4.03
CA VAL A 95 0.98 5.08 -3.35
C VAL A 95 1.46 4.26 -2.15
N VAL A 96 0.86 4.49 -0.99
CA VAL A 96 1.19 3.82 0.26
C VAL A 96 -0.08 3.54 1.06
N GLY A 97 -0.14 2.38 1.71
CA GLY A 97 -1.21 1.99 2.60
C GLY A 97 -0.86 2.28 4.04
N ILE A 98 -1.83 2.77 4.82
CA ILE A 98 -1.75 2.88 6.27
C ILE A 98 -2.70 1.87 6.90
N LEU A 99 -2.21 1.05 7.82
CA LEU A 99 -3.06 0.20 8.65
C LEU A 99 -3.82 1.04 9.69
N ALA A 100 -5.15 0.89 9.70
CA ALA A 100 -6.04 1.47 10.69
C ALA A 100 -6.97 0.38 11.27
N ASP A 101 -7.40 0.55 12.51
CA ASP A 101 -8.37 -0.34 13.19
C ASP A 101 -9.78 -0.18 12.65
N GLY A 102 -10.05 0.96 12.05
CA GLY A 102 -11.30 1.27 11.38
C GLY A 102 -11.33 2.72 10.93
N VAL A 103 -12.09 2.98 9.87
CA VAL A 103 -12.46 4.33 9.45
C VAL A 103 -13.78 4.72 10.13
N ASN A 104 -13.89 6.00 10.49
CA ASN A 104 -15.06 6.57 11.14
C ASN A 104 -15.90 7.33 10.10
N ASN A 105 -15.74 8.64 10.01
CA ASN A 105 -16.54 9.52 9.12
C ASN A 105 -15.66 10.51 8.36
N VAL A 106 -16.18 11.00 7.23
CA VAL A 106 -15.65 12.17 6.53
C VAL A 106 -16.39 13.40 7.03
N ILE A 107 -15.65 14.45 7.33
CA ILE A 107 -16.17 15.69 7.90
C ILE A 107 -15.56 16.90 7.16
N SER A 108 -16.31 18.00 7.10
CA SER A 108 -15.78 19.29 6.63
C SER A 108 -15.23 20.05 7.83
N VAL A 109 -14.04 20.60 7.67
CA VAL A 109 -13.33 21.36 8.71
C VAL A 109 -12.95 22.69 8.08
N ARG A 110 -13.25 23.78 8.77
CA ARG A 110 -12.77 25.09 8.36
C ARG A 110 -11.36 25.33 8.89
N PRO A 111 -10.52 26.10 8.18
CA PRO A 111 -9.14 26.36 8.60
C PRO A 111 -9.07 27.06 9.97
N GLU A 112 -10.09 27.80 10.38
CA GLU A 112 -10.15 28.43 11.70
C GLU A 112 -10.42 27.43 12.84
N GLU A 113 -10.92 26.24 12.51
CA GLU A 113 -11.17 25.15 13.48
C GLU A 113 -9.92 24.28 13.71
N ILE A 114 -8.85 24.50 12.93
CA ILE A 114 -7.56 23.87 13.18
C ILE A 114 -6.86 24.65 14.29
N GLU A 115 -6.77 24.03 15.45
CA GLU A 115 -5.97 24.54 16.56
C GLU A 115 -4.54 24.00 16.47
N PRO A 116 -3.54 24.80 16.88
CA PRO A 116 -2.17 24.30 16.96
C PRO A 116 -2.10 23.15 17.95
N ALA A 117 -1.34 22.10 17.62
CA ALA A 117 -1.23 20.95 18.50
C ALA A 117 -0.69 21.36 19.88
N PRO A 118 -1.28 20.86 20.98
CA PRO A 118 -0.78 21.15 22.31
C PRO A 118 0.62 20.54 22.46
N ARG A 119 1.55 21.24 23.14
CA ARG A 119 2.95 20.80 23.27
C ARG A 119 3.10 19.53 24.15
N PHE A 120 2.04 19.15 24.86
CA PHE A 120 2.03 18.03 25.80
C PHE A 120 0.66 17.33 25.72
N GLY A 121 0.65 15.99 25.82
CA GLY A 121 -0.58 15.19 25.90
C GLY A 121 -1.01 14.51 24.60
N THR A 122 -0.23 14.61 23.52
CA THR A 122 -0.42 13.82 22.30
C THR A 122 0.57 12.67 22.25
N ASP A 123 0.08 11.46 21.96
CA ASP A 123 0.90 10.28 21.70
C ASP A 123 1.62 10.34 20.34
N VAL A 124 1.24 11.30 19.50
CA VAL A 124 1.86 11.56 18.20
C VAL A 124 2.87 12.72 18.30
N PRO A 125 4.10 12.56 17.76
CA PRO A 125 5.08 13.63 17.71
C PRO A 125 4.57 14.85 16.95
N HIS A 126 4.83 16.04 17.51
CA HIS A 126 4.41 17.33 16.94
C HIS A 126 4.81 17.54 15.48
N ALA A 127 5.99 17.04 15.09
CA ALA A 127 6.50 17.17 13.72
C ALA A 127 5.67 16.40 12.67
N LEU A 128 4.83 15.45 13.11
CA LEU A 128 4.02 14.61 12.24
C LEU A 128 2.57 15.12 12.11
N LEU A 129 2.26 16.27 12.74
CA LEU A 129 0.94 16.85 12.80
C LEU A 129 0.86 18.12 11.96
N ASP A 130 -0.20 18.24 11.14
CA ASP A 130 -0.59 19.52 10.54
C ASP A 130 -1.30 20.41 11.57
N GLY A 131 -1.93 19.82 12.59
CA GLY A 131 -2.64 20.52 13.66
C GLY A 131 -3.58 19.60 14.45
N MET A 132 -4.53 20.20 15.16
CA MET A 132 -5.63 19.50 15.84
C MET A 132 -6.96 20.02 15.34
N VAL A 133 -7.89 19.13 15.04
CA VAL A 133 -9.26 19.48 14.69
C VAL A 133 -10.14 19.23 15.89
N ARG A 134 -11.04 20.19 16.21
CA ARG A 134 -12.02 20.01 17.28
C ARG A 134 -13.29 19.36 16.76
N LEU A 135 -13.58 18.13 17.18
CA LEU A 135 -14.72 17.32 16.75
C LEU A 135 -15.56 16.88 17.94
N ASP A 136 -16.85 17.24 17.94
CA ASP A 136 -17.79 16.89 19.02
C ASP A 136 -17.31 17.27 20.44
N GLY A 137 -16.38 18.23 20.55
CA GLY A 137 -15.76 18.66 21.81
C GLY A 137 -14.44 17.96 22.13
N ASP A 138 -14.06 16.93 21.37
CA ASP A 138 -12.78 16.23 21.46
C ASP A 138 -11.76 16.81 20.48
N PHE A 139 -10.48 16.71 20.84
CA PHE A 139 -9.37 17.12 19.99
C PHE A 139 -8.85 15.92 19.21
N VAL A 140 -8.85 16.03 17.88
CA VAL A 140 -8.43 14.96 16.98
C VAL A 140 -7.19 15.41 16.21
N PRO A 141 -6.05 14.71 16.33
CA PRO A 141 -4.82 15.04 15.63
C PRO A 141 -5.00 14.91 14.12
N LEU A 142 -4.71 16.00 13.41
CA LEU A 142 -4.62 16.03 11.95
C LEU A 142 -3.19 15.66 11.55
N LEU A 143 -3.04 14.47 10.98
CA LEU A 143 -1.74 13.94 10.59
C LEU A 143 -1.28 14.54 9.27
N ASN A 144 -0.03 15.01 9.25
CA ASN A 144 0.66 15.29 8.01
C ASN A 144 1.19 13.97 7.43
N VAL A 145 0.50 13.43 6.43
CA VAL A 145 0.84 12.14 5.82
C VAL A 145 2.28 12.11 5.30
N ARG A 146 2.79 13.22 4.75
CA ARG A 146 4.15 13.27 4.19
C ARG A 146 5.20 13.12 5.28
N GLU A 147 5.08 13.88 6.36
CA GLU A 147 6.00 13.81 7.50
C GLU A 147 5.91 12.46 8.20
N VAL A 148 4.70 11.93 8.37
CA VAL A 148 4.47 10.59 8.93
C VAL A 148 5.22 9.53 8.12
N LEU A 149 5.07 9.53 6.79
CA LEU A 149 5.73 8.57 5.92
C LEU A 149 7.26 8.75 5.92
N ALA A 150 7.75 9.98 5.91
CA ALA A 150 9.17 10.27 6.05
C ALA A 150 9.74 9.73 7.38
N GLY A 151 9.02 9.92 8.48
CA GLY A 151 9.39 9.42 9.81
C GLY A 151 9.39 7.89 9.94
N THR A 152 8.55 7.19 9.16
CA THR A 152 8.51 5.71 9.17
C THR A 152 9.66 5.04 8.41
N GLY A 153 10.52 5.82 7.73
CA GLY A 153 11.60 5.29 6.89
C GLY A 153 11.10 4.68 5.58
N PHE A 154 9.84 4.89 5.22
CA PHE A 154 9.24 4.38 3.98
C PHE A 154 10.01 4.85 2.74
N GLY A 155 10.45 6.12 2.71
CA GLY A 155 11.21 6.67 1.58
C GLY A 155 12.58 6.02 1.34
N SER A 156 13.10 5.24 2.29
CA SER A 156 14.37 4.49 2.13
C SER A 156 14.18 3.08 1.56
N LEU A 157 12.94 2.59 1.45
CA LEU A 157 12.66 1.40 0.68
C LEU A 157 12.80 1.77 -0.79
N GLU A 158 13.96 1.49 -1.39
CA GLU A 158 14.12 1.52 -2.84
C GLU A 158 12.87 0.90 -3.44
N ALA A 159 12.11 1.72 -4.19
CA ALA A 159 10.91 1.31 -4.87
C ALA A 159 11.23 -0.03 -5.55
N ILE A 160 10.65 -1.12 -5.05
CA ILE A 160 10.78 -2.39 -5.74
C ILE A 160 10.20 -2.08 -7.11
N PRO A 161 11.01 -2.06 -8.19
CA PRO A 161 10.47 -1.78 -9.50
C PRO A 161 9.40 -2.85 -9.69
N THR A 162 8.17 -2.40 -9.94
CA THR A 162 7.07 -3.26 -10.35
C THR A 162 7.55 -3.97 -11.61
N GLN A 163 8.23 -5.09 -11.44
CA GLN A 163 8.77 -5.89 -12.53
C GLN A 163 7.63 -6.75 -13.05
N THR A 164 7.52 -6.79 -14.40
CA THR A 164 6.87 -7.83 -15.22
C THR A 164 5.37 -7.56 -15.51
N SER A 165 4.84 -7.31 -16.72
CA SER A 165 5.29 -7.36 -18.15
C SER A 165 4.24 -6.55 -18.97
N ASP A 166 4.50 -5.82 -20.06
CA ASP A 166 5.02 -6.24 -21.37
C ASP A 166 5.26 -4.98 -22.24
N PRO A 167 6.48 -4.67 -22.70
CA PRO A 167 6.69 -3.83 -23.86
C PRO A 167 6.84 -4.74 -25.08
N ALA A 168 5.76 -4.88 -25.84
CA ALA A 168 5.81 -5.37 -27.21
C ALA A 168 6.65 -4.41 -28.08
N LEU A 169 7.98 -4.56 -28.04
CA LEU A 169 8.92 -3.94 -28.97
C LEU A 169 10.27 -4.66 -28.88
N GLN A 170 10.38 -5.77 -29.61
CA GLN A 170 11.67 -6.17 -30.19
C GLN A 170 11.68 -5.67 -31.64
N PRO A 171 12.49 -4.68 -32.03
CA PRO A 171 12.96 -4.62 -33.40
C PRO A 171 14.01 -5.73 -33.55
N ALA A 172 13.74 -6.64 -34.48
CA ALA A 172 14.69 -7.64 -34.92
C ALA A 172 15.85 -6.95 -35.66
N GLU A 173 16.99 -6.82 -35.00
CA GLU A 173 18.27 -6.55 -35.66
C GLU A 173 19.08 -7.85 -35.63
N SER A 174 19.07 -8.56 -36.75
CA SER A 174 19.97 -9.69 -37.00
C SER A 174 20.95 -9.25 -38.07
N ASP A 175 22.20 -9.14 -37.64
CA ASP A 175 23.41 -8.83 -38.40
C ASP A 175 23.52 -9.67 -39.71
N PRO A 176 23.99 -9.09 -40.83
CA PRO A 176 24.09 -9.81 -42.11
C PRO A 176 25.45 -10.48 -42.35
N LEU A 177 25.45 -11.40 -43.32
CA LEU A 177 26.52 -12.02 -44.13
C LEU A 177 27.05 -13.42 -43.72
N PRO A 178 27.51 -14.27 -44.69
CA PRO A 178 27.44 -14.16 -46.15
C PRO A 178 26.81 -15.37 -46.88
N THR A 179 26.50 -15.09 -48.14
CA THR A 179 26.13 -15.94 -49.28
C THR A 179 27.06 -17.15 -49.49
N ASP A 180 26.49 -18.33 -49.73
CA ASP A 180 26.73 -19.13 -50.95
C ASP A 180 25.60 -20.18 -51.17
N PRO A 181 25.21 -20.50 -52.43
CA PRO A 181 24.00 -21.27 -52.73
C PRO A 181 24.24 -22.75 -53.14
N ASP A 182 23.21 -23.57 -52.86
CA ASP A 182 22.72 -24.75 -53.63
C ASP A 182 23.53 -26.08 -53.61
N PRO A 183 22.95 -27.24 -54.00
CA PRO A 183 21.64 -27.87 -53.74
C PRO A 183 21.76 -29.30 -53.14
N GLY A 184 20.64 -29.88 -52.66
CA GLY A 184 20.58 -31.34 -52.45
C GLY A 184 19.26 -31.83 -51.86
N ALA A 185 18.48 -32.51 -52.68
CA ALA A 185 17.11 -32.95 -52.47
C ALA A 185 16.88 -34.09 -51.45
N SER A 186 15.59 -34.25 -51.12
CA SER A 186 14.88 -35.46 -50.65
C SER A 186 14.68 -35.65 -49.15
N GLU A 187 13.65 -34.98 -48.66
CA GLU A 187 12.41 -35.55 -48.09
C GLU A 187 12.33 -37.09 -47.95
N VAL A 188 11.89 -37.57 -46.76
CA VAL A 188 10.74 -38.48 -46.51
C VAL A 188 10.94 -39.40 -45.28
N ALA A 189 9.91 -39.40 -44.41
CA ALA A 189 9.40 -40.46 -43.51
C ALA A 189 9.85 -40.61 -42.01
N THR A 190 9.04 -40.00 -41.15
CA THR A 190 8.36 -40.46 -39.89
C THR A 190 7.96 -41.95 -39.83
N PRO A 191 7.46 -42.55 -38.71
CA PRO A 191 7.73 -42.43 -37.25
C PRO A 191 8.07 -43.79 -36.57
N ALA A 192 8.42 -43.76 -35.27
CA ALA A 192 8.07 -44.87 -34.37
C ALA A 192 7.70 -44.38 -32.95
N SER A 193 6.48 -44.70 -32.54
CA SER A 193 5.93 -44.60 -31.17
C SER A 193 6.57 -45.61 -30.21
N VAL A 194 6.46 -45.35 -28.89
CA VAL A 194 6.25 -46.31 -27.76
C VAL A 194 6.41 -45.51 -26.45
N ALA A 195 5.32 -45.10 -25.78
CA ALA A 195 4.51 -45.80 -24.77
C ALA A 195 5.01 -45.68 -23.31
N LEU A 196 4.13 -45.11 -22.47
CA LEU A 196 4.14 -45.05 -20.98
C LEU A 196 3.87 -46.45 -20.36
N PRO A 197 4.09 -46.73 -19.04
CA PRO A 197 3.17 -46.23 -18.00
C PRO A 197 3.72 -46.04 -16.55
N ARG A 198 2.79 -45.52 -15.74
CA ARG A 198 2.80 -45.06 -14.34
C ARG A 198 3.06 -46.13 -13.27
N ARG A 199 3.59 -45.71 -12.10
CA ARG A 199 3.29 -46.24 -10.74
C ARG A 199 3.44 -45.10 -9.71
N SER A 200 2.40 -44.65 -8.99
CA SER A 200 1.67 -45.30 -7.87
C SER A 200 2.52 -45.48 -6.61
N GLY A 201 2.27 -44.62 -5.60
CA GLY A 201 2.84 -44.70 -4.26
C GLY A 201 1.90 -44.07 -3.23
N SER A 202 0.83 -44.77 -2.88
CA SER A 202 0.00 -44.50 -1.70
C SER A 202 0.71 -44.97 -0.42
N ARG A 203 0.74 -44.14 0.63
CA ARG A 203 0.71 -44.64 2.03
C ARG A 203 -0.10 -43.70 2.94
N LYS A 204 -1.33 -44.12 3.21
CA LYS A 204 -2.08 -43.86 4.46
C LYS A 204 -1.39 -44.56 5.62
N ARG A 205 -1.34 -43.94 6.81
CA ARG A 205 -1.66 -44.50 8.16
C ARG A 205 -1.89 -43.30 9.09
N SER A 206 -3.11 -43.03 9.58
CA SER A 206 -3.82 -43.67 10.72
C SER A 206 -3.17 -43.29 12.08
N ARG A 207 -3.73 -42.33 12.83
CA ARG A 207 -4.74 -42.44 13.93
C ARG A 207 -4.07 -42.75 15.28
N VAL A 208 -4.30 -41.96 16.34
CA VAL A 208 -5.08 -42.23 17.58
C VAL A 208 -4.68 -41.06 18.54
N ALA A 209 -5.53 -40.21 19.13
CA ALA A 209 -6.71 -40.37 19.99
C ALA A 209 -6.42 -41.01 21.36
N GLN A 210 -5.92 -40.23 22.31
CA GLN A 210 -6.46 -40.04 23.67
C GLN A 210 -5.53 -39.16 24.49
#